data_AF-A0A4Y2TYA3-F1
#
_entry.id   AF-A0A4Y2TYA3-F1
#
_cell.length_a   1.000
_cell.length_b   1.000
_cell.length_c   1.000
_cell.angle_alpha   90.00
_cell.angle_beta   90.00
_cell.angle_gamma   90.00
#
_symmetry.space_group_name_H-M   'P 1'
#
loop_
_entity.id
_entity.type
_entity.pdbx_description
1 polymer ?
#
loop_
_entity_poly.entity_id
_entity_poly.type
_entity_poly.pdbx_seq_one_letter_code
_entity_poly.pdbx_strand_id
1 'polypeptide(L)'
;MKKSMEKGLEEMKDRMEKGQEEMKARMEKGQEEMRKGQEEMKNQIQSHVESKVGEIKDHVNSCIEKIEEDVQSVKREIGEVKGEVERKIEEVEDKVQGKIEEVEDKVQGKIEEVKEKVQVKIGDLEKRLSELEDRPINFDKSRPHVSQTNGQIPDIRRTNFYRTELKTRRQKPGGLQVLAADVERLTSLVYAECPQDVRDSLAAQYFVDAIRDEDTQHATRLMDAKDLKSALAYRMKYEAAKTVSKTSRNVRSIEVEDGTGKEKDENSTVY
;
A
#
# COMPACT_ATOMS: atom_id res chain seq x y z
N MET A 1 -112.14 41.12 52.04
CA MET A 1 -110.81 41.20 52.69
C MET A 1 -109.96 39.95 52.44
N LYS A 2 -110.41 38.73 52.83
CA LYS A 2 -109.62 37.49 52.64
C LYS A 2 -109.17 37.21 51.19
N LYS A 3 -110.11 37.28 50.22
CA LYS A 3 -109.82 37.07 48.78
C LYS A 3 -108.80 38.05 48.17
N SER A 4 -108.76 39.32 48.61
CA SER A 4 -107.78 40.27 48.06
C SER A 4 -106.39 40.05 48.64
N MET A 5 -106.31 39.52 49.86
CA MET A 5 -105.04 39.15 50.50
C MET A 5 -104.44 37.89 49.86
N GLU A 6 -105.25 36.87 49.57
CA GLU A 6 -104.85 35.69 48.78
C GLU A 6 -104.36 36.11 47.39
N LYS A 7 -105.10 36.97 46.69
CA LYS A 7 -104.68 37.46 45.36
C LYS A 7 -103.34 38.20 45.41
N GLY A 8 -103.12 39.04 46.43
CA GLY A 8 -101.85 39.75 46.62
C GLY A 8 -100.67 38.81 46.94
N LEU A 9 -100.91 37.73 47.70
CA LEU A 9 -99.90 36.70 47.96
C LEU A 9 -99.57 35.89 46.71
N GLU A 10 -100.57 35.55 45.89
CA GLU A 10 -100.37 34.85 44.62
C GLU A 10 -99.56 35.73 43.63
N GLU A 11 -99.95 36.99 43.44
CA GLU A 11 -99.22 37.95 42.59
C GLU A 11 -97.77 38.18 43.08
N MET A 12 -97.54 38.16 44.39
CA MET A 12 -96.20 38.26 44.97
C MET A 12 -95.35 37.02 44.66
N LYS A 13 -95.93 35.83 44.75
CA LYS A 13 -95.27 34.56 44.45
C LYS A 13 -94.91 34.45 42.97
N ASP A 14 -95.83 34.85 42.09
CA ASP A 14 -95.65 34.86 40.63
C ASP A 14 -94.53 35.84 40.21
N ARG A 15 -94.49 37.04 40.81
CA ARG A 15 -93.37 37.98 40.61
C ARG A 15 -92.03 37.43 41.12
N MET A 16 -92.03 36.67 42.21
CA MET A 16 -90.82 36.05 42.76
C MET A 16 -90.29 34.95 41.85
N GLU A 17 -91.15 34.05 41.37
CA GLU A 17 -90.78 33.01 40.41
C GLU A 17 -90.23 33.62 39.12
N LYS A 18 -90.94 34.62 38.56
CA LYS A 18 -90.46 35.33 37.37
C LYS A 18 -89.10 36.00 37.58
N GLY A 19 -88.87 36.61 38.75
CA GLY A 19 -87.58 37.20 39.10
C GLY A 19 -86.44 36.16 39.20
N GLN A 20 -86.74 34.97 39.73
CA GLN A 20 -85.79 33.85 39.77
C GLN A 20 -85.49 33.29 38.38
N GLU A 21 -86.51 33.14 37.52
CA GLU A 21 -86.33 32.71 36.13
C GLU A 21 -85.48 33.71 35.33
N GLU A 22 -85.76 35.02 35.43
CA GLU A 22 -84.96 36.05 34.77
C GLU A 22 -83.51 36.07 35.25
N MET A 23 -83.28 35.87 36.56
CA MET A 23 -81.94 35.76 37.13
C MET A 23 -81.20 34.53 36.59
N LYS A 24 -81.87 33.38 36.53
CA LYS A 24 -81.30 32.14 35.98
C LYS A 24 -80.97 32.27 34.50
N ALA A 25 -81.88 32.84 33.71
CA ALA A 25 -81.66 33.09 32.28
C ALA A 25 -80.49 34.05 32.03
N ARG A 26 -80.35 35.10 32.84
CA ARG A 26 -79.18 36.00 32.78
C ARG A 26 -77.88 35.27 33.14
N MET A 27 -77.91 34.39 34.13
CA MET A 27 -76.75 33.60 34.55
C MET A 27 -76.33 32.62 33.45
N GLU A 28 -77.27 31.90 32.86
CA GLU A 28 -77.04 30.98 31.73
C GLU A 28 -76.49 31.73 30.51
N LYS A 29 -77.07 32.89 30.18
CA LYS A 29 -76.57 33.74 29.08
C LYS A 29 -75.13 34.20 29.33
N GLY A 30 -74.81 34.67 30.54
CA GLY A 30 -73.46 35.08 30.91
C GLY A 30 -72.44 33.93 30.86
N GLN A 31 -72.86 32.72 31.25
CA GLN A 31 -72.03 31.52 31.12
C GLN A 31 -71.79 31.14 29.65
N GLU A 32 -72.82 31.21 28.79
CA GLU A 32 -72.66 30.90 27.37
C GLU A 32 -71.78 31.92 26.65
N GLU A 33 -71.89 33.21 26.97
CA GLU A 33 -70.99 34.25 26.44
C GLU A 33 -69.54 34.00 26.87
N MET A 34 -69.32 33.62 28.13
CA MET A 34 -67.99 33.24 28.63
C MET A 34 -67.43 32.01 27.91
N ARG A 35 -68.27 30.99 27.67
CA ARG A 35 -67.90 29.78 26.94
C ARG A 35 -67.49 30.10 25.51
N LYS A 36 -68.26 30.94 24.80
CA LYS A 36 -67.94 31.40 23.44
C LYS A 36 -66.64 32.19 23.39
N GLY A 37 -66.43 33.12 24.33
CA GLY A 37 -65.18 33.89 24.39
C GLY A 37 -63.95 33.00 24.64
N GLN A 38 -64.07 31.97 25.48
CA GLN A 38 -63.01 30.97 25.66
C GLN A 38 -62.76 30.14 24.39
N GLU A 39 -63.82 29.76 23.68
CA GLU A 39 -63.74 28.97 22.46
C GLU A 39 -63.10 29.77 21.31
N GLU A 40 -63.45 31.05 21.16
CA GLU A 40 -62.80 31.96 20.21
C GLU A 40 -61.31 32.14 20.52
N MET A 41 -60.95 32.36 21.80
CA MET A 41 -59.56 32.51 22.20
C MET A 41 -58.75 31.23 21.91
N LYS A 42 -59.32 30.06 22.21
CA LYS A 42 -58.71 28.77 21.91
C LYS A 42 -58.47 28.61 20.41
N ASN A 43 -59.47 28.90 19.58
CA ASN A 43 -59.37 28.77 18.12
C ASN A 43 -58.32 29.74 17.54
N GLN A 44 -58.24 30.97 18.03
CA GLN A 44 -57.21 31.92 17.63
C GLN A 44 -55.80 31.41 17.97
N ILE A 45 -55.58 30.95 19.21
CA ILE A 45 -54.29 30.38 19.64
C ILE A 45 -53.93 29.16 18.79
N GLN A 46 -54.87 28.24 18.58
CA GLN A 46 -54.66 27.04 17.78
C GLN A 46 -54.25 27.42 16.35
N SER A 47 -55.00 28.30 15.69
CA SER A 47 -54.69 28.75 14.32
C SER A 47 -53.32 29.45 14.22
N HIS A 48 -52.94 30.25 15.22
CA HIS A 48 -51.65 30.93 15.25
C HIS A 48 -50.49 29.93 15.37
N VAL A 49 -50.63 28.94 16.26
CA VAL A 49 -49.65 27.87 16.44
C VAL A 49 -49.52 27.04 15.17
N GLU A 50 -50.63 26.63 14.57
CA GLU A 50 -50.65 25.87 13.31
C GLU A 50 -49.95 26.65 12.17
N SER A 51 -50.24 27.94 12.04
CA SER A 51 -49.59 28.82 11.05
C SER A 51 -48.08 28.90 11.28
N LYS A 52 -47.64 29.12 12.52
CA LYS A 52 -46.20 29.24 12.84
C LYS A 52 -45.46 27.94 12.66
N VAL A 53 -46.08 26.81 13.01
CA VAL A 53 -45.51 25.48 12.76
C VAL A 53 -45.41 25.22 11.25
N GLY A 54 -46.39 25.65 10.46
CA GLY A 54 -46.34 25.61 9.00
C GLY A 54 -45.16 26.40 8.43
N GLU A 55 -45.02 27.67 8.82
CA GLU A 55 -43.90 28.52 8.41
C GLU A 55 -42.53 27.89 8.75
N ILE A 56 -42.39 27.35 9.98
CA ILE A 56 -41.15 26.68 10.41
C ILE A 56 -40.88 25.46 9.54
N LYS A 57 -41.90 24.65 9.25
CA LYS A 57 -41.76 23.46 8.41
C LYS A 57 -41.28 23.82 7.00
N ASP A 58 -41.85 24.85 6.40
CA ASP A 58 -41.48 25.31 5.07
C ASP A 58 -40.04 25.84 5.04
N HIS A 59 -39.65 26.62 6.06
CA HIS A 59 -38.27 27.08 6.21
C HIS A 59 -37.27 25.93 6.37
N VAL A 60 -37.59 24.94 7.20
CA VAL A 60 -36.74 23.76 7.40
C VAL A 60 -36.59 22.97 6.10
N ASN A 61 -37.69 22.72 5.38
CA ASN A 61 -37.64 22.02 4.08
C ASN A 61 -36.78 22.77 3.06
N SER A 62 -36.93 24.09 2.95
CA SER A 62 -36.09 24.89 2.05
C SER A 62 -34.60 24.85 2.42
N CYS A 63 -34.27 24.81 3.72
CA CYS A 63 -32.89 24.62 4.17
C CYS A 63 -32.36 23.23 3.81
N ILE A 64 -33.18 22.18 3.97
CA ILE A 64 -32.80 20.81 3.62
C ILE A 64 -32.50 20.72 2.12
N GLU A 65 -33.37 21.25 1.26
CA GLU A 65 -33.18 21.23 -0.20
C GLU A 65 -31.85 21.89 -0.61
N LYS A 66 -31.53 23.07 -0.05
CA LYS A 66 -30.24 23.75 -0.34
C LYS A 66 -29.04 22.93 0.10
N ILE A 67 -29.11 22.30 1.26
CA ILE A 67 -28.03 21.43 1.76
C ILE A 67 -27.87 20.23 0.83
N GLU A 68 -28.96 19.63 0.36
CA GLU A 68 -28.92 18.51 -0.59
C GLU A 68 -28.29 18.93 -1.93
N GLU A 69 -28.63 20.10 -2.45
CA GLU A 69 -28.02 20.68 -3.65
C GLU A 69 -26.50 20.87 -3.48
N ASP A 70 -26.07 21.49 -2.37
CA ASP A 70 -24.66 21.73 -2.07
C ASP A 70 -23.88 20.41 -1.95
N VAL A 71 -24.44 19.42 -1.24
CA VAL A 71 -23.84 18.09 -1.09
C VAL A 71 -23.70 17.39 -2.44
N GLN A 72 -24.69 17.51 -3.33
CA GLN A 72 -24.61 16.95 -4.68
C GLN A 72 -23.54 17.65 -5.52
N SER A 73 -23.41 18.98 -5.43
CA SER A 73 -22.36 19.72 -6.13
C SER A 73 -20.96 19.29 -5.67
N VAL A 74 -20.74 19.21 -4.35
CA VAL A 74 -19.48 18.75 -3.77
C VAL A 74 -19.15 17.32 -4.21
N LYS A 75 -20.15 16.42 -4.22
CA LYS A 75 -19.96 15.03 -4.67
C LYS A 75 -19.48 14.97 -6.13
N ARG A 76 -19.98 15.83 -7.01
CA ARG A 76 -19.54 15.94 -8.41
C ARG A 76 -18.09 16.43 -8.49
N GLU A 77 -17.75 17.51 -7.80
CA GLU A 77 -16.38 18.07 -7.80
C GLU A 77 -15.35 17.04 -7.31
N ILE A 78 -15.67 16.29 -6.25
CA ILE A 78 -14.82 15.20 -5.75
C ILE A 78 -14.59 14.14 -6.86
N GLY A 79 -15.63 13.81 -7.63
CA GLY A 79 -15.53 12.88 -8.75
C GLY A 79 -14.61 13.39 -9.87
N GLU A 80 -14.71 14.67 -10.22
CA GLU A 80 -13.85 15.31 -11.23
C GLU A 80 -12.39 15.34 -10.79
N VAL A 81 -12.13 15.75 -9.54
CA VAL A 81 -10.77 15.75 -8.96
C VAL A 81 -10.20 14.34 -8.94
N LYS A 82 -10.98 13.34 -8.52
CA LYS A 82 -10.55 11.94 -8.52
C LYS A 82 -10.13 11.50 -9.93
N GLY A 83 -10.95 11.78 -10.94
CA GLY A 83 -10.65 11.42 -12.32
C GLY A 83 -9.47 12.20 -12.93
N GLU A 84 -9.18 13.43 -12.49
CA GLU A 84 -7.97 14.14 -12.89
C GLU A 84 -6.71 13.55 -12.27
N VAL A 85 -6.78 13.17 -10.98
CA VAL A 85 -5.65 12.52 -10.29
C VAL A 85 -5.31 11.18 -10.94
N GLU A 86 -6.32 10.35 -11.24
CA GLU A 86 -6.12 9.06 -11.93
C GLU A 86 -5.43 9.24 -13.28
N ARG A 87 -5.90 10.19 -14.11
CA ARG A 87 -5.27 10.49 -15.42
C ARG A 87 -3.83 10.96 -15.31
N LYS A 88 -3.50 11.79 -14.30
CA LYS A 88 -2.13 12.27 -14.09
C LYS A 88 -1.18 11.15 -13.66
N ILE A 89 -1.68 10.18 -12.89
CA ILE A 89 -0.91 9.01 -12.48
C ILE A 89 -0.59 8.16 -13.72
N GLU A 90 -1.59 7.85 -14.54
CA GLU A 90 -1.41 7.09 -15.80
C GLU A 90 -0.41 7.78 -16.74
N GLU A 91 -0.52 9.10 -16.94
CA GLU A 91 0.42 9.87 -17.76
C GLU A 91 1.87 9.78 -17.23
N VAL A 92 2.05 9.76 -15.91
CA VAL A 92 3.38 9.63 -15.30
C VAL A 92 3.91 8.21 -15.47
N GLU A 93 3.07 7.18 -15.32
CA GLU A 93 3.44 5.78 -15.53
C GLU A 93 3.92 5.56 -16.96
N ASP A 94 3.15 6.01 -17.96
CA ASP A 94 3.51 5.91 -19.38
C ASP A 94 4.85 6.60 -19.67
N LYS A 95 5.06 7.81 -19.12
CA LYS A 95 6.32 8.56 -19.29
C LYS A 95 7.52 7.85 -18.66
N VAL A 96 7.33 7.21 -17.52
CA VAL A 96 8.40 6.47 -16.83
C VAL A 96 8.72 5.19 -17.60
N GLN A 97 7.71 4.43 -18.02
CA GLN A 97 7.89 3.22 -18.81
C GLN A 97 8.62 3.50 -20.12
N GLY A 98 8.20 4.51 -20.89
CA GLY A 98 8.85 4.87 -22.15
C GLY A 98 10.33 5.27 -21.98
N LYS A 99 10.69 5.94 -20.89
CA LYS A 99 12.09 6.26 -20.58
C LYS A 99 12.91 5.02 -20.22
N ILE A 100 12.31 4.05 -19.53
CA ILE A 100 12.98 2.79 -19.21
C ILE A 100 13.27 2.02 -20.50
N GLU A 101 12.28 1.88 -21.37
CA GLU A 101 12.44 1.22 -22.69
C GLU A 101 13.53 1.90 -23.52
N GLU A 102 13.54 3.24 -23.60
CA GLU A 102 14.58 3.99 -24.32
C GLU A 102 16.00 3.72 -23.76
N VAL A 103 16.13 3.60 -22.44
CA VAL A 103 17.41 3.29 -21.79
C VAL A 103 17.82 1.85 -22.04
N GLU A 104 16.88 0.90 -21.98
CA GLU A 104 17.13 -0.51 -22.27
C GLU A 104 17.65 -0.69 -23.70
N ASP A 105 16.99 -0.08 -24.69
CA ASP A 105 17.41 -0.12 -26.10
C ASP A 105 18.83 0.45 -26.28
N LYS A 106 19.13 1.59 -25.66
CA LYS A 106 20.48 2.20 -25.70
C LYS A 106 21.54 1.31 -25.09
N VAL A 107 21.22 0.63 -23.98
CA VAL A 107 22.15 -0.28 -23.30
C VAL A 107 22.38 -1.53 -24.14
N GLN A 108 21.32 -2.14 -24.67
CA GLN A 108 21.41 -3.30 -25.56
C GLN A 108 22.26 -2.98 -26.80
N GLY A 109 22.03 -1.83 -27.44
CA GLY A 109 22.81 -1.39 -28.59
C GLY A 109 24.31 -1.24 -28.28
N LYS A 110 24.66 -0.62 -27.15
CA LYS A 110 26.07 -0.50 -26.72
C LYS A 110 26.72 -1.86 -26.41
N ILE A 111 25.96 -2.80 -25.85
CA ILE A 111 26.45 -4.15 -25.56
C ILE A 111 26.78 -4.89 -26.86
N GLU A 112 25.91 -4.83 -27.87
CA GLU A 112 26.19 -5.46 -29.17
C GLU A 112 27.39 -4.80 -29.87
N GLU A 113 27.51 -3.46 -29.84
CA GLU A 113 28.68 -2.77 -30.42
C GLU A 113 30.00 -3.22 -29.75
N VAL A 114 30.01 -3.35 -28.42
CA VAL A 114 31.17 -3.85 -27.67
C VAL A 114 31.45 -5.31 -28.03
N LYS A 115 30.41 -6.14 -28.14
CA LYS A 115 30.53 -7.56 -28.49
C LYS A 115 31.13 -7.74 -29.89
N GLU A 116 30.68 -6.99 -30.88
CA GLU A 116 31.27 -6.98 -32.23
C GLU A 116 32.75 -6.58 -32.20
N LYS A 117 33.10 -5.48 -31.51
CA LYS A 117 34.49 -5.03 -31.37
C LYS A 117 35.40 -6.07 -30.71
N VAL A 118 34.89 -6.80 -29.72
CA VAL A 118 35.62 -7.89 -29.05
C VAL A 118 35.81 -9.07 -30.00
N GLN A 119 34.76 -9.48 -30.72
CA GLN A 119 34.84 -10.58 -31.68
C GLN A 119 35.88 -10.31 -32.79
N VAL A 120 35.89 -9.09 -33.35
CA VAL A 120 36.90 -8.69 -34.35
C VAL A 120 38.33 -8.80 -33.78
N LYS A 121 38.57 -8.28 -32.58
CA LYS A 121 39.89 -8.35 -31.94
C LYS A 121 40.32 -9.79 -31.64
N ILE A 122 39.39 -10.67 -31.26
CA ILE A 122 39.68 -12.08 -31.06
C ILE A 122 40.11 -12.72 -32.38
N GLY A 123 39.39 -12.48 -33.48
CA GLY A 123 39.77 -13.00 -34.80
C GLY A 123 41.15 -12.52 -35.27
N ASP A 124 41.48 -11.24 -35.03
CA ASP A 124 42.81 -10.70 -35.32
C ASP A 124 43.91 -11.39 -34.50
N LEU A 125 43.64 -11.65 -33.21
CA LEU A 125 44.58 -12.36 -32.33
C LEU A 125 44.75 -13.83 -32.72
N GLU A 126 43.67 -14.52 -33.09
CA GLU A 126 43.70 -15.90 -33.59
C GLU A 126 44.56 -16.00 -34.86
N LYS A 127 44.38 -15.09 -35.81
CA LYS A 127 45.20 -15.04 -37.03
C LYS A 127 46.69 -14.82 -36.73
N ARG A 128 47.01 -13.86 -35.85
CA ARG A 128 48.40 -13.59 -35.43
C ARG A 128 49.02 -14.78 -34.69
N LEU A 129 48.22 -15.53 -33.94
CA LEU A 129 48.68 -16.73 -33.26
C LEU A 129 49.03 -17.83 -34.26
N SER A 130 48.20 -18.04 -35.29
CA SER A 130 48.51 -18.99 -36.38
C SER A 130 49.80 -18.63 -37.13
N GLU A 131 50.01 -17.35 -37.45
CA GLU A 131 51.26 -16.88 -38.10
C GLU A 131 52.51 -17.10 -37.23
N LEU A 132 52.38 -17.05 -35.91
CA LEU A 132 53.45 -17.34 -34.97
C LEU A 132 53.73 -18.84 -34.83
N GLU A 133 52.70 -19.67 -34.91
CA GLU A 133 52.81 -21.14 -34.85
C GLU A 133 53.55 -21.70 -36.08
N ASP A 134 53.33 -21.12 -37.26
CA ASP A 134 54.02 -21.52 -38.50
C ASP A 134 55.48 -21.04 -38.60
N ARG A 135 55.94 -20.21 -37.66
CA ARG A 135 57.31 -19.65 -37.71
C ARG A 135 58.32 -20.70 -37.21
N PRO A 136 59.29 -21.13 -38.02
CA PRO A 136 60.29 -22.09 -37.57
C PRO A 136 61.10 -21.52 -36.40
N ILE A 137 61.11 -22.24 -35.27
CA ILE A 137 61.89 -21.89 -34.09
C ILE A 137 63.37 -22.11 -34.42
N ASN A 138 64.09 -21.05 -34.78
CA ASN A 138 65.55 -21.09 -34.88
C ASN A 138 66.14 -21.04 -33.47
N PHE A 139 66.37 -22.22 -32.90
CA PHE A 139 67.22 -22.38 -31.72
C PHE A 139 68.66 -22.06 -32.10
N ASP A 140 69.14 -20.88 -31.72
CA ASP A 140 70.58 -20.60 -31.69
C ASP A 140 71.23 -21.58 -30.70
N LYS A 141 72.05 -22.49 -31.20
CA LYS A 141 72.67 -23.61 -30.47
C LYS A 141 73.78 -23.16 -29.49
N SER A 142 73.75 -21.92 -29.03
CA SER A 142 74.78 -21.33 -28.17
C SER A 142 74.21 -20.83 -26.82
N ARG A 143 73.61 -21.72 -26.02
CA ARG A 143 73.40 -21.45 -24.58
C ARG A 143 73.62 -22.70 -23.71
N PRO A 144 74.36 -22.58 -22.59
CA PRO A 144 74.85 -23.73 -21.83
C PRO A 144 73.78 -24.31 -20.89
N HIS A 145 73.96 -25.60 -20.58
CA HIS A 145 73.19 -26.39 -19.63
C HIS A 145 72.99 -25.65 -18.30
N VAL A 146 71.74 -25.49 -17.88
CA VAL A 146 71.39 -25.18 -16.49
C VAL A 146 70.99 -26.49 -15.81
N SER A 147 71.77 -26.80 -14.78
CA SER A 147 71.64 -27.94 -13.88
C SER A 147 70.30 -27.93 -13.13
N GLN A 148 69.76 -29.13 -12.91
CA GLN A 148 68.64 -29.37 -12.02
C GLN A 148 68.94 -28.80 -10.63
N THR A 149 68.26 -27.72 -10.25
CA THR A 149 68.19 -27.27 -8.86
C THR A 149 66.92 -27.83 -8.24
N ASN A 150 67.08 -28.72 -7.26
CA ASN A 150 66.05 -29.11 -6.32
C ASN A 150 65.59 -27.86 -5.55
N GLY A 151 64.43 -27.34 -5.91
CA GLY A 151 63.74 -26.25 -5.23
C GLY A 151 62.25 -26.37 -5.53
N GLN A 152 61.49 -26.72 -4.49
CA GLN A 152 60.02 -26.84 -4.42
C GLN A 152 59.28 -26.36 -5.67
N ILE A 153 58.91 -27.28 -6.57
CA ILE A 153 57.77 -27.05 -7.46
C ILE A 153 56.55 -27.24 -6.56
N PRO A 154 55.77 -26.19 -6.22
CA PRO A 154 54.52 -26.38 -5.51
C PRO A 154 53.66 -27.30 -6.40
N ASP A 155 53.24 -28.45 -5.87
CA ASP A 155 52.55 -29.51 -6.62
C ASP A 155 51.39 -28.95 -7.47
N ILE A 156 51.70 -28.64 -8.74
CA ILE A 156 50.83 -27.91 -9.68
C ILE A 156 49.52 -28.66 -9.88
N ARG A 157 49.55 -30.01 -9.81
CA ARG A 157 48.37 -30.86 -9.95
C ARG A 157 47.40 -30.64 -8.78
N ARG A 158 47.92 -30.56 -7.56
CA ARG A 158 47.11 -30.34 -6.35
C ARG A 158 46.48 -28.94 -6.33
N THR A 159 47.22 -27.91 -6.71
CA THR A 159 46.71 -26.54 -6.78
C THR A 159 45.66 -26.37 -7.89
N ASN A 160 45.85 -27.00 -9.05
CA ASN A 160 44.86 -26.99 -10.13
C ASN A 160 43.57 -27.73 -9.77
N PHE A 161 43.65 -28.81 -8.99
CA PHE A 161 42.49 -29.51 -8.46
C PHE A 161 41.62 -28.59 -7.58
N TYR A 162 42.21 -27.93 -6.58
CA TYR A 162 41.45 -27.01 -5.71
C TYR A 162 40.94 -25.76 -6.45
N ARG A 163 41.68 -25.24 -7.43
CA ARG A 163 41.22 -24.14 -8.30
C ARG A 163 39.97 -24.55 -9.11
N THR A 164 39.92 -25.79 -9.58
CA THR A 164 38.78 -26.33 -10.33
C THR A 164 37.58 -26.52 -9.41
N GLU A 165 37.79 -27.08 -8.21
CA GLU A 165 36.73 -27.17 -7.21
C GLU A 165 36.16 -25.80 -6.84
N LEU A 166 37.03 -24.79 -6.63
CA LEU A 166 36.62 -23.45 -6.23
C LEU A 166 35.74 -22.77 -7.29
N LYS A 167 36.10 -22.87 -8.58
CA LYS A 167 35.34 -22.29 -9.69
C LYS A 167 33.99 -22.95 -9.93
N THR A 168 33.91 -24.26 -9.68
CA THR A 168 32.71 -25.06 -9.94
C THR A 168 31.80 -25.19 -8.72
N ARG A 169 32.19 -24.63 -7.56
CA ARG A 169 31.33 -24.61 -6.37
C ARG A 169 30.04 -23.86 -6.65
N ARG A 170 28.94 -24.45 -6.15
CA ARG A 170 27.59 -23.89 -6.21
C ARG A 170 26.86 -24.16 -4.90
N GLN A 171 26.01 -23.23 -4.52
CA GLN A 171 25.17 -23.30 -3.33
C GLN A 171 24.24 -24.51 -3.38
N LYS A 172 24.31 -25.36 -2.34
CA LYS A 172 23.35 -26.45 -2.12
C LYS A 172 22.13 -25.95 -1.33
N PRO A 173 20.93 -26.57 -1.47
CA PRO A 173 19.76 -26.22 -0.65
C PRO A 173 20.10 -26.34 0.84
N GLY A 174 20.00 -25.24 1.59
CA GLY A 174 20.05 -25.26 3.06
C GLY A 174 21.40 -25.01 3.74
N GLY A 175 22.46 -24.59 3.04
CA GLY A 175 23.78 -24.47 3.69
C GLY A 175 24.66 -23.33 3.19
N LEU A 176 24.27 -22.07 3.45
CA LEU A 176 25.09 -20.91 3.10
C LEU A 176 26.40 -20.85 3.91
N GLN A 177 26.35 -21.26 5.17
CA GLN A 177 27.52 -21.34 6.05
C GLN A 177 28.49 -22.43 5.60
N VAL A 178 27.95 -23.56 5.12
CA VAL A 178 28.75 -24.66 4.54
C VAL A 178 29.47 -24.18 3.28
N LEU A 179 28.77 -23.44 2.41
CA LEU A 179 29.38 -22.83 1.23
C LEU A 179 30.50 -21.86 1.59
N ALA A 180 30.30 -21.00 2.60
CA ALA A 180 31.32 -20.06 3.05
C ALA A 180 32.56 -20.78 3.59
N ALA A 181 32.38 -21.77 4.47
CA ALA A 181 33.49 -22.56 5.03
C ALA A 181 34.26 -23.33 3.94
N ASP A 182 33.57 -23.89 2.95
CA ASP A 182 34.20 -24.58 1.82
C ASP A 182 35.01 -23.61 0.94
N VAL A 183 34.47 -22.43 0.65
CA VAL A 183 35.16 -21.39 -0.13
C VAL A 183 36.38 -20.85 0.62
N GLU A 184 36.27 -20.61 1.92
CA GLU A 184 37.39 -20.17 2.77
C GLU A 184 38.53 -21.19 2.77
N ARG A 185 38.19 -22.48 2.96
CA ARG A 185 39.15 -23.58 2.94
C ARG A 185 39.84 -23.71 1.57
N LEU A 186 39.07 -23.70 0.48
CA LEU A 186 39.62 -23.83 -0.87
C LEU A 186 40.46 -22.62 -1.27
N THR A 187 40.05 -21.41 -0.90
CA THR A 187 40.82 -20.18 -1.17
C THR A 187 42.14 -20.18 -0.42
N SER A 188 42.15 -20.65 0.83
CA SER A 188 43.37 -20.82 1.63
C SER A 188 44.32 -21.85 1.04
N LEU A 189 43.81 -22.90 0.40
CA LEU A 189 44.62 -23.93 -0.27
C LEU A 189 45.18 -23.47 -1.63
N VAL A 190 44.44 -22.66 -2.38
CA VAL A 190 44.86 -22.17 -3.70
C VAL A 190 45.79 -20.96 -3.60
N TYR A 191 45.59 -20.10 -2.60
CA TYR A 191 46.26 -18.81 -2.45
C TYR A 191 47.01 -18.69 -1.11
N ALA A 192 47.62 -19.79 -0.66
CA ALA A 192 48.35 -19.85 0.62
C ALA A 192 49.48 -18.81 0.74
N GLU A 193 50.10 -18.44 -0.38
CA GLU A 193 51.22 -17.49 -0.45
C GLU A 193 50.77 -16.02 -0.57
N CYS A 194 49.47 -15.77 -0.77
CA CYS A 194 48.95 -14.40 -0.89
C CYS A 194 48.75 -13.73 0.48
N PRO A 195 48.74 -12.39 0.56
CA PRO A 195 48.27 -11.67 1.74
C PRO A 195 46.83 -12.04 2.14
N GLN A 196 46.50 -11.95 3.43
CA GLN A 196 45.20 -12.38 3.96
C GLN A 196 44.03 -11.54 3.41
N ASP A 197 44.21 -10.23 3.26
CA ASP A 197 43.25 -9.30 2.68
C ASP A 197 42.90 -9.65 1.23
N VAL A 198 43.90 -10.09 0.46
CA VAL A 198 43.71 -10.57 -0.92
C VAL A 198 42.93 -11.89 -0.92
N ARG A 199 43.25 -12.82 -0.03
CA ARG A 199 42.48 -14.06 0.12
C ARG A 199 41.04 -13.80 0.53
N ASP A 200 40.79 -12.88 1.46
CA ASP A 200 39.46 -12.57 1.96
C ASP A 200 38.58 -11.94 0.87
N SER A 201 39.17 -11.06 0.06
CA SER A 201 38.50 -10.45 -1.10
C SER A 201 38.17 -11.50 -2.17
N LEU A 202 39.12 -12.39 -2.49
CA LEU A 202 38.89 -13.48 -3.45
C LEU A 202 37.85 -14.48 -2.94
N ALA A 203 37.88 -14.82 -1.65
CA ALA A 203 36.90 -15.70 -1.04
C ALA A 203 35.49 -15.08 -1.10
N ALA A 204 35.35 -13.78 -0.85
CA ALA A 204 34.08 -13.07 -1.02
C ALA A 204 33.56 -13.17 -2.46
N GLN A 205 34.42 -12.94 -3.46
CA GLN A 205 34.04 -13.02 -4.87
C GLN A 205 33.59 -14.43 -5.28
N TYR A 206 34.37 -15.47 -4.94
CA TYR A 206 34.01 -16.86 -5.24
C TYR A 206 32.75 -17.32 -4.50
N PHE A 207 32.53 -16.82 -3.28
CA PHE A 207 31.30 -17.10 -2.53
C PHE A 207 30.06 -16.51 -3.22
N VAL A 208 30.14 -15.27 -3.71
CA VAL A 208 29.05 -14.62 -4.44
C VAL A 208 28.78 -15.32 -5.79
N ASP A 209 29.83 -15.68 -6.51
CA ASP A 209 29.71 -16.41 -7.79
C ASP A 209 29.12 -17.82 -7.62
N ALA A 210 29.25 -18.41 -6.44
CA ALA A 210 28.69 -19.71 -6.12
C ALA A 210 27.21 -19.66 -5.68
N ILE A 211 26.62 -18.47 -5.48
CA ILE A 211 25.18 -18.32 -5.17
C ILE A 211 24.34 -18.79 -6.36
N ARG A 212 23.31 -19.60 -6.10
CA ARG A 212 22.46 -20.20 -7.15
C ARG A 212 21.34 -19.27 -7.63
N ASP A 213 20.81 -18.44 -6.75
CA ASP A 213 19.73 -17.50 -7.04
C ASP A 213 20.33 -16.24 -7.69
N GLU A 214 20.06 -16.02 -8.98
CA GLU A 214 20.67 -14.95 -9.77
C GLU A 214 20.33 -13.56 -9.23
N ASP A 215 19.06 -13.31 -8.86
CA ASP A 215 18.63 -12.06 -8.24
C ASP A 215 19.45 -11.73 -7.00
N THR A 216 19.64 -12.73 -6.13
CA THR A 216 20.42 -12.49 -4.92
C THR A 216 21.91 -12.44 -5.17
N GLN A 217 22.41 -13.16 -6.19
CA GLN A 217 23.80 -13.03 -6.61
C GLN A 217 24.08 -11.58 -7.03
N HIS A 218 23.24 -10.98 -7.88
CA HIS A 218 23.37 -9.58 -8.31
C HIS A 218 23.25 -8.60 -7.13
N ALA A 219 22.28 -8.79 -6.24
CA ALA A 219 22.14 -7.95 -5.05
C ALA A 219 23.36 -8.03 -4.11
N THR A 220 23.97 -9.21 -3.98
CA THR A 220 25.17 -9.40 -3.15
C THR A 220 26.43 -8.84 -3.83
N ARG A 221 26.52 -8.87 -5.17
CA ARG A 221 27.61 -8.23 -5.93
C ARG A 221 27.64 -6.71 -5.77
N LEU A 222 26.49 -6.06 -5.65
CA LEU A 222 26.38 -4.60 -5.51
C LEU A 222 26.94 -4.06 -4.17
N MET A 223 27.15 -4.93 -3.19
CA MET A 223 27.59 -4.54 -1.84
C MET A 223 29.11 -4.37 -1.67
N ASP A 224 29.92 -4.63 -2.71
CA ASP A 224 31.40 -4.52 -2.68
C ASP A 224 32.03 -5.09 -1.39
N ALA A 225 31.60 -6.31 -1.02
CA ALA A 225 32.07 -6.96 0.19
C ALA A 225 33.58 -7.21 0.12
N LYS A 226 34.33 -6.61 1.06
CA LYS A 226 35.81 -6.69 1.13
C LYS A 226 36.31 -7.99 1.74
N ASP A 227 35.43 -8.74 2.39
CA ASP A 227 35.74 -9.99 3.05
C ASP A 227 34.55 -10.96 3.04
N LEU A 228 34.86 -12.26 3.11
CA LEU A 228 33.88 -13.34 3.06
C LEU A 228 32.84 -13.25 4.18
N LYS A 229 33.23 -12.79 5.37
CA LYS A 229 32.36 -12.70 6.54
C LYS A 229 31.28 -11.63 6.34
N SER A 230 31.65 -10.49 5.76
CA SER A 230 30.74 -9.42 5.36
C SER A 230 29.74 -9.89 4.28
N ALA A 231 30.23 -10.62 3.25
CA ALA A 231 29.39 -11.19 2.20
C ALA A 231 28.37 -12.22 2.76
N LEU A 232 28.83 -13.11 3.64
CA LEU A 232 27.99 -14.10 4.31
C LEU A 232 26.92 -13.44 5.19
N ALA A 233 27.31 -12.47 6.03
CA ALA A 233 26.41 -11.79 6.94
C ALA A 233 25.30 -11.03 6.20
N TYR A 234 25.63 -10.35 5.10
CA TYR A 234 24.65 -9.69 4.25
C TYR A 234 23.66 -10.68 3.65
N ARG A 235 24.16 -11.76 3.06
CA ARG A 235 23.32 -12.79 2.43
C ARG A 235 22.39 -13.47 3.43
N MET A 236 22.87 -13.72 4.66
CA MET A 236 22.04 -14.23 5.75
C MET A 236 20.91 -13.26 6.13
N LYS A 237 21.20 -11.96 6.21
CA LYS A 237 20.19 -10.91 6.48
C LYS A 237 19.17 -10.81 5.35
N TYR A 238 19.61 -10.91 4.10
CA TYR A 238 18.74 -10.87 2.93
C TYR A 238 17.79 -12.09 2.88
N GLU A 239 18.28 -13.31 3.15
CA GLU A 239 17.41 -14.50 3.25
C GLU A 239 16.36 -14.33 4.35
N ALA A 240 16.75 -13.82 5.53
CA ALA A 240 15.81 -13.54 6.61
C ALA A 240 14.76 -12.47 6.24
N ALA A 241 15.16 -11.43 5.51
CA ALA A 241 14.22 -10.41 5.03
C ALA A 241 13.27 -10.96 3.95
N LYS A 242 13.77 -11.84 3.06
CA LYS A 242 12.99 -12.48 1.99
C LYS A 242 11.93 -13.42 2.56
N THR A 243 12.21 -14.14 3.65
CA THR A 243 11.20 -14.99 4.33
C THR A 243 10.13 -14.16 5.03
N VAL A 244 10.52 -13.13 5.78
CA VAL A 244 9.57 -12.21 6.46
C VAL A 244 8.67 -11.48 5.45
N SER A 245 9.22 -11.07 4.30
CA SER A 245 8.47 -10.38 3.24
C SER A 245 7.47 -11.28 2.50
N LYS A 246 7.74 -12.59 2.42
CA LYS A 246 6.79 -13.57 1.86
C LYS A 246 5.64 -13.84 2.84
N THR A 247 5.93 -13.91 4.14
CA THR A 247 4.91 -14.04 5.19
C THR A 247 4.02 -12.80 5.27
N SER A 248 4.58 -11.59 5.19
CA SER A 248 3.81 -10.34 5.26
C SER A 248 2.85 -10.13 4.06
N ARG A 249 3.25 -10.52 2.84
CA ARG A 249 2.35 -10.45 1.66
C ARG A 249 1.18 -11.43 1.77
N ASN A 250 1.40 -12.62 2.34
CA ASN A 250 0.33 -13.59 2.58
C ASN A 250 -0.66 -13.13 3.66
N VAL A 251 -0.21 -12.39 4.68
CA VAL A 251 -1.10 -11.83 5.72
C VAL A 251 -1.97 -10.69 5.16
N ARG A 252 -1.41 -9.80 4.32
CA ARG A 252 -2.17 -8.70 3.71
C ARG A 252 -3.27 -9.16 2.74
N SER A 253 -3.13 -10.37 2.19
CA SER A 253 -4.12 -10.94 1.25
C SER A 253 -5.34 -11.55 1.95
N ILE A 254 -5.32 -11.69 3.28
CA ILE A 254 -6.44 -12.22 4.09
C ILE A 254 -7.34 -11.09 4.64
N GLU A 255 -6.88 -9.84 4.70
CA GLU A 255 -7.63 -8.73 5.29
C GLU A 255 -8.53 -7.97 4.29
N VAL A 256 -8.73 -8.50 3.09
CA VAL A 256 -9.64 -7.92 2.09
C VAL A 256 -10.70 -8.94 1.65
N GLU A 257 -11.38 -9.58 2.60
CA GLU A 257 -12.72 -10.09 2.36
C GLU A 257 -13.63 -9.91 3.58
N ASP A 258 -14.82 -9.42 3.27
CA ASP A 258 -16.04 -9.33 4.07
C ASP A 258 -16.24 -8.12 4.99
N GLY A 259 -16.81 -7.08 4.38
CA GLY A 259 -17.49 -5.98 5.05
C GLY A 259 -18.72 -5.54 4.27
N THR A 260 -19.45 -6.47 3.62
CA THR A 260 -20.78 -6.17 3.07
C THR A 260 -21.85 -6.33 4.15
N GLY A 261 -21.84 -5.40 5.10
CA GLY A 261 -22.95 -5.21 6.04
C GLY A 261 -24.17 -4.66 5.30
N LYS A 262 -25.05 -5.55 4.85
CA LYS A 262 -26.43 -5.19 4.49
C LYS A 262 -27.17 -4.83 5.77
N GLU A 263 -27.27 -3.54 6.06
CA GLU A 263 -28.19 -2.99 7.06
C GLU A 263 -29.62 -3.25 6.56
N LYS A 264 -30.33 -4.17 7.23
CA LYS A 264 -31.75 -4.41 7.02
C LYS A 264 -32.52 -3.45 7.90
N ASP A 265 -33.36 -2.63 7.28
CA ASP A 265 -34.42 -1.89 7.93
C ASP A 265 -35.37 -2.85 8.65
N GLU A 266 -35.37 -2.82 9.98
CA GLU A 266 -36.48 -3.29 10.80
C GLU A 266 -37.02 -2.10 11.59
N ASN A 267 -37.83 -1.28 10.93
CA ASN A 267 -38.71 -0.34 11.60
C ASN A 267 -40.09 -0.99 11.74
N SER A 268 -40.37 -1.59 12.88
CA SER A 268 -41.74 -1.96 13.25
C SER A 268 -41.99 -1.80 14.75
N THR A 269 -42.66 -0.70 15.05
CA THR A 269 -43.72 -0.57 16.06
C THR A 269 -43.31 -0.66 17.53
N VAL A 270 -43.08 0.51 18.14
CA VAL A 270 -43.45 0.75 19.53
C VAL A 270 -44.18 2.10 19.62
N TYR A 271 -45.47 1.98 19.96
CA TYR A 271 -46.41 2.86 20.67
C TYR A 271 -47.76 3.01 19.95
#